data_AF-A0A7V0IGX7-F1
#
_entry.id   AF-A0A7V0IGX7-F1
#
_cell.length_a   1.000
_cell.length_b   1.000
_cell.length_c   1.000
_cell.angle_alpha   90.00
_cell.angle_beta   90.00
_cell.angle_gamma   90.00
#
_symmetry.space_group_name_H-M   'P 1'
#
loop_
_entity.id
_entity.type
_entity.pdbx_description
1 polymer ?
#
loop_
_entity_poly.entity_id
_entity_poly.type
_entity_poly.pdbx_seq_one_letter_code
_entity_poly.pdbx_strand_id
1 'polypeptide(L)'
;MKGNKWILPIILLVGVVFAEVSVIPTDESQDMPKLAYQFVWRVATYDQWVRTGVIDPDLANPYGERPILWIASGPERGNFVFSDTVPSTEEFSWHRDPSFDIDAVPKSYSVAVAGWHSIAILKSTITDEMGQQVTWELPYFREIFNSLAGDADDWVEVVPDSDADFNWNARLLVIPAFISTADDPTYYIRQEAERYPELADAIRDFLSRGGTIYAEGNAGYLLEALGIIPTGTVDLSDPVDGVPSEGMIAGVSVEDSSHPLG
;
A
#
# COMPACT_ATOMS: atom_id res chain seq x y z
N MET A 1 -39.12 -66.94 21.13
CA MET A 1 -39.27 -65.49 20.89
C MET A 1 -37.94 -64.94 20.40
N LYS A 2 -37.82 -64.61 19.12
CA LYS A 2 -36.63 -63.96 18.53
C LYS A 2 -36.81 -62.45 18.72
N GLY A 3 -35.92 -61.82 19.50
CA GLY A 3 -35.93 -60.38 19.71
C GLY A 3 -35.36 -59.66 18.50
N ASN A 4 -36.17 -58.83 17.84
CA ASN A 4 -35.73 -57.91 16.80
C ASN A 4 -34.85 -56.83 17.44
N LYS A 5 -33.54 -56.87 17.16
CA LYS A 5 -32.64 -55.76 17.44
C LYS A 5 -32.88 -54.68 16.38
N TRP A 6 -33.54 -53.61 16.77
CA TRP A 6 -33.60 -52.38 15.97
C TRP A 6 -32.22 -51.75 15.93
N ILE A 7 -31.57 -51.80 14.77
CA ILE A 7 -30.38 -51.02 14.49
C ILE A 7 -30.87 -49.65 14.02
N LEU A 8 -30.76 -48.65 14.89
CA LEU A 8 -30.97 -47.25 14.52
C LEU A 8 -29.80 -46.81 13.62
N PRO A 9 -30.04 -46.33 12.39
CA PRO A 9 -28.98 -45.71 11.60
C PRO A 9 -28.61 -44.37 12.25
N ILE A 10 -27.40 -44.28 12.79
CA ILE A 10 -26.78 -43.01 13.14
C ILE A 10 -26.42 -42.34 11.82
N ILE A 11 -27.25 -41.37 11.39
CA ILE A 11 -26.91 -40.47 10.29
C ILE A 11 -25.86 -39.50 10.86
N LEU A 12 -24.60 -39.76 10.53
CA LEU A 12 -23.50 -38.84 10.79
C LEU A 12 -23.64 -37.68 9.79
N LEU A 13 -24.31 -36.61 10.19
CA LEU A 13 -24.29 -35.35 9.45
C LEU A 13 -22.88 -34.77 9.59
N VAL A 14 -22.02 -35.05 8.63
CA VAL A 14 -20.77 -34.31 8.46
C VAL A 14 -21.18 -32.92 7.97
N GLY A 15 -21.25 -31.96 8.89
CA GLY A 15 -21.38 -30.56 8.53
C GLY A 15 -20.17 -30.17 7.68
N VAL A 16 -20.39 -29.93 6.40
CA VAL A 16 -19.38 -29.29 5.55
C VAL A 16 -19.29 -27.85 6.05
N VAL A 17 -18.26 -27.55 6.83
CA VAL A 17 -17.94 -26.17 7.19
C VAL A 17 -17.33 -25.56 5.94
N PHE A 18 -18.12 -24.80 5.20
CA PHE A 18 -17.58 -23.96 4.12
C PHE A 18 -16.71 -22.89 4.77
N ALA A 19 -15.54 -22.63 4.18
CA ALA A 19 -14.69 -21.54 4.60
C ALA A 19 -15.41 -20.23 4.26
N GLU A 20 -15.91 -19.55 5.29
CA GLU A 20 -16.57 -18.25 5.15
C GLU A 20 -15.52 -17.15 5.21
N VAL A 21 -15.61 -16.16 4.32
CA VAL A 21 -14.74 -14.96 4.31
C VAL A 21 -15.57 -13.71 4.54
N SER A 22 -14.91 -12.65 5.02
CA SER A 22 -15.47 -11.30 5.02
C SER A 22 -14.93 -10.51 3.84
N VAL A 23 -15.84 -10.03 2.99
CA VAL A 23 -15.52 -9.13 1.88
C VAL A 23 -15.72 -7.69 2.36
N ILE A 24 -14.69 -6.88 2.17
CA ILE A 24 -14.63 -5.48 2.55
C ILE A 24 -14.55 -4.66 1.25
N PRO A 25 -15.65 -4.04 0.80
CA PRO A 25 -15.64 -3.25 -0.42
C PRO A 25 -14.77 -2.00 -0.26
N THR A 26 -14.17 -1.57 -1.37
CA THR A 26 -13.37 -0.34 -1.46
C THR A 26 -13.95 0.68 -2.43
N ASP A 27 -15.12 0.39 -2.98
CA ASP A 27 -15.82 1.24 -3.95
C ASP A 27 -16.84 2.18 -3.25
N GLU A 28 -17.75 2.76 -4.02
CA GLU A 28 -18.80 3.66 -3.53
C GLU A 28 -19.75 3.02 -2.52
N SER A 29 -19.76 1.70 -2.36
CA SER A 29 -20.57 1.00 -1.34
C SER A 29 -19.94 1.01 0.06
N GLN A 30 -18.72 1.52 0.19
CA GLN A 30 -18.01 1.60 1.45
C GLN A 30 -18.35 2.89 2.21
N ASP A 31 -19.01 2.76 3.36
CA ASP A 31 -19.45 3.91 4.17
C ASP A 31 -18.28 4.62 4.87
N MET A 32 -17.26 3.86 5.27
CA MET A 32 -16.11 4.36 6.04
C MET A 32 -14.80 3.83 5.46
N PRO A 33 -14.40 4.29 4.26
CA PRO A 33 -13.23 3.75 3.54
C PRO A 33 -11.97 3.87 4.39
N LYS A 34 -11.78 5.00 5.08
CA LYS A 34 -10.65 5.17 5.98
C LYS A 34 -10.53 4.02 6.97
N LEU A 35 -11.60 3.71 7.74
CA LEU A 35 -11.60 2.66 8.76
C LEU A 35 -11.34 1.28 8.16
N ALA A 36 -11.91 0.98 6.99
CA ALA A 36 -11.64 -0.26 6.26
C ALA A 36 -10.14 -0.42 5.93
N TYR A 37 -9.50 0.63 5.42
CA TYR A 37 -8.06 0.62 5.16
C TYR A 37 -7.22 0.52 6.45
N GLN A 38 -7.62 1.17 7.56
CA GLN A 38 -6.91 1.02 8.84
C GLN A 38 -7.01 -0.43 9.37
N PHE A 39 -8.17 -1.06 9.21
CA PHE A 39 -8.37 -2.46 9.56
C PHE A 39 -7.45 -3.36 8.75
N VAL A 40 -7.46 -3.20 7.42
CA VAL A 40 -6.61 -3.97 6.50
C VAL A 40 -5.14 -3.77 6.85
N TRP A 41 -4.70 -2.53 7.09
CA TRP A 41 -3.34 -2.21 7.48
C TRP A 41 -2.94 -2.93 8.77
N ARG A 42 -3.81 -2.90 9.79
CA ARG A 42 -3.58 -3.56 11.08
C ARG A 42 -3.45 -5.06 10.92
N VAL A 43 -4.40 -5.71 10.25
CA VAL A 43 -4.35 -7.17 9.95
C VAL A 43 -3.09 -7.48 9.14
N ALA A 44 -2.82 -6.70 8.09
CA ALA A 44 -1.64 -6.84 7.25
C ALA A 44 -0.33 -6.40 7.94
N THR A 45 -0.34 -6.00 9.21
CA THR A 45 0.88 -5.75 9.99
C THR A 45 1.06 -6.83 11.05
N TYR A 46 -0.02 -7.17 11.76
CA TYR A 46 0.04 -8.03 12.93
C TYR A 46 -0.25 -9.51 12.63
N ASP A 47 -1.01 -9.79 11.58
CA ASP A 47 -1.46 -11.15 11.21
C ASP A 47 -0.69 -11.69 9.98
N GLN A 48 0.60 -11.31 9.87
CA GLN A 48 1.47 -11.53 8.70
C GLN A 48 2.43 -12.73 8.83
N TRP A 49 2.47 -13.57 7.79
CA TRP A 49 3.47 -14.64 7.58
C TRP A 49 4.90 -14.16 7.24
N VAL A 50 5.10 -12.88 6.90
CA VAL A 50 6.42 -12.34 6.50
C VAL A 50 7.47 -12.46 7.62
N ARG A 51 7.06 -12.61 8.89
CA ARG A 51 7.98 -12.91 9.99
C ARG A 51 8.51 -14.36 10.03
N THR A 52 7.92 -15.33 9.32
CA THR A 52 8.19 -16.77 9.55
C THR A 52 8.71 -17.58 8.35
N GLY A 53 8.61 -17.07 7.11
CA GLY A 53 9.58 -17.37 6.04
C GLY A 53 9.44 -18.60 5.13
N VAL A 54 8.51 -19.55 5.30
CA VAL A 54 8.26 -20.62 4.29
C VAL A 54 6.81 -21.11 4.36
N ILE A 55 6.13 -21.24 3.21
CA ILE A 55 4.76 -21.80 3.12
C ILE A 55 4.82 -23.33 2.99
N ASP A 56 4.29 -24.03 4.00
CA ASP A 56 3.95 -25.44 3.93
C ASP A 56 2.40 -25.58 3.92
N PRO A 57 1.79 -26.09 2.83
CA PRO A 57 0.34 -26.27 2.71
C PRO A 57 -0.27 -27.17 3.79
N ASP A 58 0.52 -28.08 4.38
CA ASP A 58 0.06 -28.98 5.42
C ASP A 58 0.00 -28.30 6.81
N LEU A 59 0.58 -27.11 6.98
CA LEU A 59 0.56 -26.30 8.22
C LEU A 59 -0.45 -25.15 8.18
N ALA A 60 -0.84 -24.64 7.01
CA ALA A 60 -1.77 -23.51 6.92
C ALA A 60 -3.20 -23.87 7.41
N ASN A 61 -3.65 -25.09 7.14
CA ASN A 61 -5.01 -25.54 7.49
C ASN A 61 -5.21 -25.89 8.99
N PRO A 62 -4.24 -26.50 9.72
CA PRO A 62 -4.42 -26.81 11.14
C PRO A 62 -4.24 -25.63 12.10
N TYR A 63 -3.54 -24.56 11.70
CA TYR A 63 -3.12 -23.48 12.61
C TYR A 63 -3.79 -22.11 12.37
N GLY A 64 -4.64 -21.96 11.34
CA GLY A 64 -5.67 -20.91 11.32
C GLY A 64 -5.23 -19.50 10.93
N GLU A 65 -4.16 -19.31 10.16
CA GLU A 65 -3.75 -17.97 9.70
C GLU A 65 -3.81 -17.87 8.18
N ARG A 66 -4.64 -16.95 7.70
CA ARG A 66 -4.96 -16.76 6.28
C ARG A 66 -4.82 -15.25 5.95
N PRO A 67 -3.90 -14.84 5.06
CA PRO A 67 -3.62 -13.42 4.84
C PRO A 67 -4.85 -12.67 4.32
N ILE A 68 -4.93 -11.37 4.62
CA ILE A 68 -5.90 -10.50 3.95
C ILE A 68 -5.47 -10.29 2.49
N LEU A 69 -6.41 -10.49 1.58
CA LEU A 69 -6.17 -10.41 0.14
C LEU A 69 -6.73 -9.10 -0.42
N TRP A 70 -6.10 -8.60 -1.47
CA TRP A 70 -6.62 -7.56 -2.34
C TRP A 70 -6.93 -8.16 -3.71
N ILE A 71 -8.20 -8.06 -4.13
CA ILE A 71 -8.66 -8.65 -5.39
C ILE A 71 -8.27 -7.73 -6.55
N ALA A 72 -7.42 -8.23 -7.44
CA ALA A 72 -6.83 -7.42 -8.50
C ALA A 72 -7.58 -7.52 -9.84
N SER A 73 -8.57 -8.40 -9.94
CA SER A 73 -9.27 -8.68 -11.20
C SER A 73 -10.66 -9.27 -10.99
N GLY A 74 -11.47 -9.26 -12.04
CA GLY A 74 -12.83 -9.79 -12.02
C GLY A 74 -13.86 -8.81 -11.44
N PRO A 75 -15.09 -9.28 -11.18
CA PRO A 75 -16.19 -8.44 -10.69
C PRO A 75 -15.92 -7.82 -9.32
N GLU A 76 -15.13 -8.50 -8.48
CA GLU A 76 -14.79 -8.08 -7.12
C GLU A 76 -13.49 -7.25 -7.07
N ARG A 77 -12.98 -6.78 -8.22
CA ARG A 77 -11.73 -6.00 -8.29
C ARG A 77 -11.80 -4.79 -7.35
N GLY A 78 -10.75 -4.62 -6.55
CA GLY A 78 -10.63 -3.55 -5.55
C GLY A 78 -10.91 -4.05 -4.13
N ASN A 79 -11.81 -5.02 -3.97
CA ASN A 79 -12.24 -5.46 -2.65
C ASN A 79 -11.11 -6.13 -1.86
N PHE A 80 -11.14 -5.95 -0.55
CA PHE A 80 -10.33 -6.75 0.36
C PHE A 80 -11.10 -7.98 0.79
N VAL A 81 -10.42 -9.12 0.86
CA VAL A 81 -10.99 -10.37 1.35
C VAL A 81 -10.23 -10.79 2.60
N PHE A 82 -10.91 -10.63 3.73
CA PHE A 82 -10.44 -11.13 5.01
C PHE A 82 -10.98 -12.54 5.22
N SER A 83 -10.07 -13.43 5.54
CA SER A 83 -10.26 -14.86 5.58
C SER A 83 -10.99 -15.40 6.83
N ASP A 84 -11.38 -14.48 7.70
CA ASP A 84 -12.12 -14.66 8.95
C ASP A 84 -13.24 -13.60 9.04
N THR A 85 -13.92 -13.52 10.18
CA THR A 85 -14.98 -12.57 10.48
C THR A 85 -14.40 -11.22 10.89
N VAL A 86 -14.78 -10.14 10.19
CA VAL A 86 -14.55 -8.77 10.68
C VAL A 86 -15.31 -8.58 12.00
N PRO A 87 -14.65 -8.15 13.09
CA PRO A 87 -15.32 -7.96 14.38
C PRO A 87 -16.50 -7.00 14.26
N SER A 88 -17.60 -7.29 14.96
CA SER A 88 -18.81 -6.44 14.92
C SER A 88 -18.61 -5.04 15.53
N THR A 89 -17.45 -4.78 16.13
CA THR A 89 -17.03 -3.47 16.65
C THR A 89 -16.45 -2.57 15.58
N GLU A 90 -16.12 -3.10 14.39
CA GLU A 90 -15.63 -2.31 13.27
C GLU A 90 -16.78 -1.54 12.62
N GLU A 91 -16.58 -0.24 12.40
CA GLU A 91 -17.60 0.69 11.92
C GLU A 91 -17.47 0.97 10.40
N PHE A 92 -17.20 -0.06 9.60
CA PHE A 92 -17.14 0.04 8.13
C PHE A 92 -17.99 -1.04 7.46
N SER A 93 -18.33 -0.84 6.19
CA SER A 93 -19.15 -1.80 5.42
C SER A 93 -18.35 -3.06 5.15
N TRP A 94 -18.93 -4.22 5.45
CA TRP A 94 -18.42 -5.54 5.05
C TRP A 94 -19.59 -6.52 5.00
N HIS A 95 -19.41 -7.64 4.32
CA HIS A 95 -20.38 -8.73 4.31
C HIS A 95 -19.67 -10.07 4.30
N ARG A 96 -20.38 -11.12 4.73
CA ARG A 96 -19.87 -12.48 4.63
C ARG A 96 -20.21 -13.07 3.27
N ASP A 97 -19.23 -13.73 2.67
CA ASP A 97 -19.42 -14.51 1.46
C ASP A 97 -19.06 -15.98 1.72
N PRO A 98 -20.05 -16.85 1.98
CA PRO A 98 -19.81 -18.28 2.17
C PRO A 98 -19.55 -19.03 0.85
N SER A 99 -19.71 -18.35 -0.29
CA SER A 99 -19.50 -18.88 -1.63
C SER A 99 -18.18 -18.42 -2.27
N PHE A 100 -17.38 -17.63 -1.55
CA PHE A 100 -16.11 -17.15 -2.05
C PHE A 100 -15.18 -18.32 -2.41
N ASP A 101 -14.68 -18.30 -3.64
CA ASP A 101 -13.73 -19.27 -4.15
C ASP A 101 -12.51 -18.53 -4.69
N ILE A 102 -11.39 -18.67 -3.98
CA ILE A 102 -10.13 -18.02 -4.38
C ILE A 102 -9.63 -18.55 -5.73
N ASP A 103 -9.93 -19.81 -6.07
CA ASP A 103 -9.51 -20.40 -7.35
C ASP A 103 -10.31 -19.80 -8.53
N ALA A 104 -11.46 -19.17 -8.25
CA ALA A 104 -12.24 -18.44 -9.23
C ALA A 104 -11.76 -16.99 -9.45
N VAL A 105 -10.85 -16.49 -8.60
CA VAL A 105 -10.27 -15.14 -8.74
C VAL A 105 -9.01 -15.21 -9.63
N PRO A 106 -9.02 -14.63 -10.84
CA PRO A 106 -7.88 -14.78 -11.76
C PRO A 106 -6.57 -14.18 -11.25
N LYS A 107 -6.67 -13.14 -10.42
CA LYS A 107 -5.52 -12.40 -9.88
C LYS A 107 -5.91 -11.71 -8.56
N SER A 108 -5.10 -11.95 -7.53
CA SER A 108 -5.18 -11.30 -6.22
C SER A 108 -3.78 -11.17 -5.62
N TYR A 109 -3.61 -10.25 -4.68
CA TYR A 109 -2.38 -10.08 -3.91
C TYR A 109 -2.63 -10.30 -2.42
N SER A 110 -1.68 -10.89 -1.70
CA SER A 110 -1.68 -10.80 -0.25
C SER A 110 -1.19 -9.41 0.15
N VAL A 111 -1.94 -8.71 1.00
CA VAL A 111 -1.47 -7.42 1.53
C VAL A 111 -0.48 -7.70 2.64
N ALA A 112 0.68 -7.06 2.56
CA ALA A 112 1.74 -7.21 3.54
C ALA A 112 2.42 -5.89 3.88
N VAL A 113 2.41 -5.56 5.17
CA VAL A 113 3.08 -4.38 5.71
C VAL A 113 4.24 -4.87 6.57
N ALA A 114 5.46 -4.50 6.21
CA ALA A 114 6.69 -4.88 6.94
C ALA A 114 6.71 -4.39 8.40
N GLY A 115 5.75 -3.54 8.77
CA GLY A 115 5.66 -2.85 10.04
C GLY A 115 6.58 -1.63 10.02
N TRP A 116 7.74 -1.76 10.63
CA TRP A 116 8.66 -0.65 10.90
C TRP A 116 9.46 -0.18 9.69
N HIS A 117 9.66 1.14 9.59
CA HIS A 117 10.34 1.85 8.48
C HIS A 117 9.94 1.35 7.08
N SER A 118 8.65 1.03 6.91
CA SER A 118 8.08 0.53 5.65
C SER A 118 7.94 1.61 4.57
N ILE A 119 7.92 2.89 4.98
CA ILE A 119 7.85 4.04 4.09
C ILE A 119 9.03 4.97 4.39
N ALA A 120 9.74 5.41 3.35
CA ALA A 120 10.71 6.48 3.42
C ALA A 120 10.11 7.75 2.79
N ILE A 121 10.32 8.91 3.41
CA ILE A 121 10.02 10.22 2.83
C ILE A 121 11.33 10.96 2.63
N LEU A 122 11.65 11.31 1.39
CA LEU A 122 12.83 12.12 1.08
C LEU A 122 12.65 13.53 1.66
N LYS A 123 13.70 14.04 2.29
CA LYS A 123 13.76 15.39 2.81
C LYS A 123 14.99 16.09 2.25
N SER A 124 14.76 17.20 1.57
CA SER A 124 15.87 18.03 1.11
C SER A 124 16.54 18.73 2.28
N THR A 125 17.88 18.73 2.29
CA THR A 125 18.69 19.57 3.19
C THR A 125 18.97 20.94 2.58
N ILE A 126 18.59 21.17 1.32
CA ILE A 126 18.64 22.49 0.69
C ILE A 126 17.53 23.36 1.28
N THR A 127 17.86 24.64 1.49
CA THR A 127 16.91 25.66 1.94
C THR A 127 16.82 26.80 0.96
N ASP A 128 15.66 27.46 0.92
CA ASP A 128 15.47 28.69 0.19
C ASP A 128 16.24 29.88 0.83
N GLU A 129 16.12 31.07 0.23
CA GLU A 129 16.75 32.30 0.72
C GLU A 129 16.28 32.73 2.12
N MET A 130 15.11 32.24 2.56
CA MET A 130 14.55 32.49 3.88
C MET A 130 14.92 31.38 4.90
N GLY A 131 15.69 30.38 4.48
CA GLY A 131 16.08 29.24 5.32
C GLY A 131 14.99 28.17 5.48
N GLN A 132 13.94 28.20 4.65
CA GLN A 132 12.87 27.19 4.65
C GLN A 132 13.29 25.97 3.83
N GLN A 133 12.82 24.78 4.23
CA GLN A 133 13.08 23.56 3.48
C GLN A 133 12.39 23.59 2.12
N VAL A 134 13.11 23.18 1.08
CA VAL A 134 12.57 23.19 -0.28
C VAL A 134 11.59 22.04 -0.55
N THR A 135 11.64 20.95 0.21
CA THR A 135 10.61 19.90 0.22
C THR A 135 9.51 20.25 1.24
N TRP A 136 8.49 20.98 0.82
CA TRP A 136 7.53 21.63 1.73
C TRP A 136 6.41 20.71 2.23
N GLU A 137 6.09 19.63 1.52
CA GLU A 137 4.97 18.72 1.85
C GLU A 137 5.32 17.65 2.90
N LEU A 138 6.55 17.63 3.41
CA LEU A 138 6.95 16.66 4.42
C LEU A 138 5.98 16.63 5.63
N PRO A 139 5.52 17.75 6.21
CA PRO A 139 4.53 17.74 7.29
C PRO A 139 3.16 17.20 6.84
N TYR A 140 2.78 17.42 5.58
CA TYR A 140 1.52 16.94 5.02
C TYR A 140 1.48 15.41 4.93
N PHE A 141 2.54 14.79 4.39
CA PHE A 141 2.63 13.32 4.35
C PHE A 141 2.67 12.69 5.74
N ARG A 142 3.38 13.31 6.70
CA ARG A 142 3.36 12.82 8.09
C ARG A 142 1.96 12.84 8.68
N GLU A 143 1.18 13.89 8.42
CA GLU A 143 -0.20 13.98 8.90
C GLU A 143 -1.10 12.92 8.23
N ILE A 144 -0.97 12.70 6.92
CA ILE A 144 -1.71 11.64 6.21
C ILE A 144 -1.43 10.28 6.84
N PHE A 145 -0.15 9.93 7.01
CA PHE A 145 0.24 8.65 7.56
C PHE A 145 -0.22 8.52 9.01
N ASN A 146 -0.06 9.56 9.83
CA ASN A 146 -0.59 9.60 11.19
C ASN A 146 -2.11 9.30 11.22
N SER A 147 -2.83 9.87 10.27
CA SER A 147 -4.26 9.69 10.16
C SER A 147 -4.65 8.26 9.74
N LEU A 148 -3.81 7.56 8.96
CA LEU A 148 -4.12 6.26 8.37
C LEU A 148 -3.88 5.11 9.35
N ALA A 149 -2.75 5.05 10.04
CA ALA A 149 -2.37 3.86 10.80
C ALA A 149 -1.98 4.11 12.27
N GLY A 150 -2.22 5.32 12.79
CA GLY A 150 -1.75 5.71 14.12
C GLY A 150 -0.37 6.36 14.03
N ASP A 151 0.50 6.15 15.01
CA ASP A 151 1.80 6.83 15.07
C ASP A 151 2.66 6.53 13.82
N ALA A 152 2.85 7.54 12.95
CA ALA A 152 3.66 7.43 11.74
C ALA A 152 5.11 7.11 12.05
N ASP A 153 5.62 7.50 13.23
CA ASP A 153 7.04 7.39 13.56
C ASP A 153 7.49 5.93 13.69
N ASP A 154 6.55 4.99 13.89
CA ASP A 154 6.86 3.56 13.94
C ASP A 154 7.17 2.97 12.56
N TRP A 155 6.65 3.54 11.46
CA TRP A 155 6.68 2.92 10.13
C TRP A 155 7.09 3.85 8.99
N VAL A 156 7.17 5.16 9.25
CA VAL A 156 7.65 6.17 8.33
C VAL A 156 9.02 6.66 8.78
N GLU A 157 9.98 6.66 7.87
CA GLU A 157 11.30 7.22 8.07
C GLU A 157 11.45 8.49 7.22
N VAL A 158 12.05 9.54 7.79
CA VAL A 158 12.41 10.74 7.03
C VAL A 158 13.89 10.66 6.68
N VAL A 159 14.18 10.53 5.39
CA VAL A 159 15.54 10.31 4.87
C VAL A 159 16.07 11.60 4.26
N PRO A 160 17.16 12.18 4.79
CA PRO A 160 17.77 13.36 4.21
C PRO A 160 18.47 13.02 2.89
N ASP A 161 18.34 13.89 1.88
CA ASP A 161 19.04 13.79 0.59
C ASP A 161 20.57 13.69 0.72
N SER A 162 21.15 14.35 1.73
CA SER A 162 22.60 14.40 1.97
C SER A 162 23.21 13.10 2.48
N ASP A 163 22.37 12.20 2.99
CA ASP A 163 22.76 10.92 3.60
C ASP A 163 21.65 9.90 3.31
N ALA A 164 21.37 9.73 2.02
CA ALA A 164 20.25 8.95 1.52
C ALA A 164 20.45 7.44 1.76
N ASP A 165 20.30 7.01 3.01
CA ASP A 165 20.32 5.61 3.45
C ASP A 165 18.89 5.13 3.69
N PHE A 166 18.33 4.43 2.69
CA PHE A 166 16.98 3.89 2.79
C PHE A 166 17.00 2.56 3.54
N ASN A 167 16.25 2.49 4.65
CA ASN A 167 16.09 1.26 5.40
C ASN A 167 15.68 0.09 4.49
N TRP A 168 16.26 -1.09 4.75
CA TRP A 168 15.98 -2.29 3.94
C TRP A 168 14.54 -2.77 3.99
N ASN A 169 13.75 -2.34 4.97
CA ASN A 169 12.32 -2.60 5.06
C ASN A 169 11.47 -1.64 4.24
N ALA A 170 12.02 -0.49 3.82
CA ALA A 170 11.27 0.49 3.06
C ALA A 170 10.81 -0.12 1.72
N ARG A 171 9.51 -0.05 1.45
CA ARG A 171 8.89 -0.51 0.19
C ARG A 171 8.31 0.63 -0.61
N LEU A 172 8.06 1.78 0.01
CA LEU A 172 7.64 3.00 -0.64
C LEU A 172 8.60 4.14 -0.30
N LEU A 173 9.11 4.81 -1.33
CA LEU A 173 9.79 6.08 -1.22
C LEU A 173 8.84 7.18 -1.72
N VAL A 174 8.47 8.08 -0.82
CA VAL A 174 7.75 9.31 -1.14
C VAL A 174 8.78 10.40 -1.40
N ILE A 175 8.69 11.05 -2.56
CA ILE A 175 9.46 12.25 -2.90
C ILE A 175 8.48 13.43 -2.90
N PRO A 176 8.49 14.25 -1.83
CA PRO A 176 7.60 15.40 -1.72
C PRO A 176 7.86 16.44 -2.80
N ALA A 177 6.85 17.26 -3.12
CA ALA A 177 7.01 18.36 -4.05
C ALA A 177 8.06 19.38 -3.56
N PHE A 178 8.76 19.96 -4.53
CA PHE A 178 9.75 20.99 -4.32
C PHE A 178 9.12 22.37 -4.48
N ILE A 179 9.55 23.33 -3.67
CA ILE A 179 9.27 24.75 -3.90
C ILE A 179 9.67 25.09 -5.34
N SER A 180 8.76 25.73 -6.06
CA SER A 180 9.04 26.25 -7.40
C SER A 180 9.44 27.72 -7.31
N THR A 181 10.49 28.11 -8.03
CA THR A 181 10.79 29.54 -8.24
C THR A 181 9.94 30.07 -9.40
N ALA A 182 9.68 31.39 -9.43
CA ALA A 182 8.82 31.99 -10.44
C ALA A 182 9.34 31.79 -11.88
N ASP A 183 10.66 31.74 -12.05
CA ASP A 183 11.30 31.64 -13.37
C ASP A 183 11.70 30.20 -13.73
N ASP A 184 11.77 29.32 -12.73
CA ASP A 184 12.31 27.96 -12.89
C ASP A 184 11.73 26.99 -11.84
N PRO A 185 10.71 26.18 -12.20
CA PRO A 185 10.08 25.23 -11.28
C PRO A 185 10.99 24.05 -10.91
N THR A 186 12.16 23.96 -11.55
CA THR A 186 13.13 22.86 -11.40
C THR A 186 14.45 23.28 -10.76
N TYR A 187 14.57 24.55 -10.35
CA TYR A 187 15.80 25.13 -9.81
C TYR A 187 16.38 24.31 -8.65
N TYR A 188 15.59 24.11 -7.60
CA TYR A 188 16.04 23.36 -6.41
C TYR A 188 16.24 21.88 -6.69
N ILE A 189 15.47 21.30 -7.62
CA ILE A 189 15.60 19.89 -8.00
C ILE A 189 16.94 19.63 -8.68
N ARG A 190 17.35 20.50 -9.62
CA ARG A 190 18.67 20.41 -10.25
C ARG A 190 19.78 20.63 -9.24
N GLN A 191 19.61 21.61 -8.34
CA GLN A 191 20.58 21.85 -7.27
C GLN A 191 20.76 20.62 -6.37
N GLU A 192 19.67 19.91 -6.06
CA GLU A 192 19.69 18.67 -5.30
C GLU A 192 20.46 17.56 -6.03
N ALA A 193 20.12 17.31 -7.29
CA ALA A 193 20.79 16.30 -8.10
C ALA A 193 22.29 16.60 -8.32
N GLU A 194 22.66 17.88 -8.46
CA GLU A 194 24.05 18.30 -8.62
C GLU A 194 24.84 18.21 -7.31
N ARG A 195 24.22 18.54 -6.17
CA ARG A 195 24.86 18.56 -4.85
C ARG A 195 24.97 17.17 -4.23
N TYR A 196 23.99 16.31 -4.46
CA TYR A 196 23.91 14.95 -3.89
C TYR A 196 23.81 13.90 -4.98
N PRO A 197 24.83 13.75 -5.85
CA PRO A 197 24.79 12.79 -6.94
C PRO A 197 24.67 11.33 -6.47
N GLU A 198 25.12 11.01 -5.25
CA GLU A 198 25.01 9.68 -4.65
C GLU A 198 23.56 9.28 -4.33
N LEU A 199 22.63 10.25 -4.24
CA LEU A 199 21.19 9.98 -4.13
C LEU A 199 20.69 9.12 -5.29
N ALA A 200 21.27 9.27 -6.48
CA ALA A 200 20.92 8.46 -7.65
C ALA A 200 21.20 6.97 -7.39
N ASP A 201 22.33 6.65 -6.76
CA ASP A 201 22.72 5.27 -6.47
C ASP A 201 21.91 4.68 -5.33
N ALA A 202 21.60 5.47 -4.29
CA ALA A 202 20.70 5.07 -3.21
C ALA A 202 19.30 4.72 -3.72
N ILE A 203 18.73 5.55 -4.60
CA ILE A 203 17.40 5.28 -5.18
C ILE A 203 17.44 4.06 -6.10
N ARG A 204 18.51 3.87 -6.89
CA ARG A 204 18.68 2.66 -7.70
C ARG A 204 18.78 1.39 -6.85
N ASP A 205 19.50 1.43 -5.73
CA ASP A 205 19.57 0.31 -4.79
C ASP A 205 18.18 0.01 -4.19
N PHE A 206 17.46 1.04 -3.74
CA PHE A 206 16.09 0.92 -3.26
C PHE A 206 15.16 0.24 -4.29
N LEU A 207 15.18 0.71 -5.55
CA LEU A 207 14.40 0.12 -6.64
C LEU A 207 14.82 -1.32 -6.94
N SER A 208 16.13 -1.63 -6.92
CA SER A 208 16.65 -2.97 -7.21
C SER A 208 16.17 -4.04 -6.23
N ARG A 209 15.80 -3.64 -5.00
CA ARG A 209 15.25 -4.49 -3.95
C ARG A 209 13.72 -4.59 -4.00
N GLY A 210 13.08 -4.04 -5.04
CA GLY A 210 11.63 -4.03 -5.24
C GLY A 210 10.91 -2.87 -4.58
N GLY A 211 11.62 -1.80 -4.24
CA GLY A 211 11.01 -0.55 -3.77
C GLY A 211 10.17 0.13 -4.86
N THR A 212 9.17 0.90 -4.44
CA THR A 212 8.30 1.70 -5.30
C THR A 212 8.48 3.18 -4.96
N ILE A 213 8.40 4.05 -5.97
CA ILE A 213 8.50 5.50 -5.77
C ILE A 213 7.14 6.14 -6.03
N TYR A 214 6.73 7.01 -5.12
CA TYR A 214 5.68 7.98 -5.30
C TYR A 214 6.30 9.38 -5.30
N ALA A 215 6.14 10.15 -6.36
CA ALA A 215 6.67 11.50 -6.46
C ALA A 215 5.51 12.49 -6.66
N GLU A 216 5.44 13.52 -5.81
CA GLU A 216 4.37 14.50 -5.84
C GLU A 216 4.75 15.72 -6.70
N GLY A 217 3.83 16.17 -7.55
CA GLY A 217 4.00 17.36 -8.37
C GLY A 217 5.29 17.37 -9.19
N ASN A 218 6.10 18.41 -9.03
CA ASN A 218 7.36 18.58 -9.78
C ASN A 218 8.47 17.61 -9.34
N ALA A 219 8.31 16.88 -8.24
CA ALA A 219 9.33 15.99 -7.70
C ALA A 219 9.70 14.83 -8.63
N GLY A 220 8.79 14.43 -9.54
CA GLY A 220 9.10 13.45 -10.57
C GLY A 220 10.33 13.84 -11.41
N TYR A 221 10.56 15.15 -11.60
CA TYR A 221 11.72 15.66 -12.33
C TYR A 221 13.06 15.35 -11.63
N LEU A 222 13.07 15.08 -10.31
CA LEU A 222 14.27 14.65 -9.61
C LEU A 222 14.77 13.31 -10.16
N LEU A 223 13.87 12.40 -10.52
CA LEU A 223 14.23 11.10 -11.11
C LEU A 223 14.86 11.28 -12.49
N GLU A 224 14.43 12.27 -13.28
CA GLU A 224 15.12 12.63 -14.53
C GLU A 224 16.49 13.23 -14.27
N ALA A 225 16.58 14.18 -13.34
CA ALA A 225 17.81 14.89 -13.02
C ALA A 225 18.90 13.94 -12.50
N LEU A 226 18.51 12.88 -11.78
CA LEU A 226 19.40 11.81 -11.31
C LEU A 226 19.67 10.72 -12.37
N GLY A 227 19.03 10.79 -13.54
CA GLY A 227 19.17 9.81 -14.62
C GLY A 227 18.61 8.43 -14.26
N ILE A 228 17.53 8.39 -13.46
CA ILE A 228 16.81 7.16 -13.09
C ILE A 228 15.76 6.83 -14.16
N ILE A 229 15.07 7.86 -14.67
CA ILE A 229 14.14 7.76 -15.79
C ILE A 229 14.66 8.59 -16.99
N PRO A 230 14.23 8.30 -18.23
CA PRO A 230 14.67 9.06 -19.40
C PRO A 230 14.30 10.55 -19.31
N THR A 231 15.16 11.42 -19.83
CA THR A 231 14.86 12.85 -19.95
C THR A 231 13.60 13.09 -20.79
N GLY A 232 12.72 13.99 -20.32
CA GLY A 232 11.47 14.34 -21.00
C GLY A 232 10.30 13.39 -20.72
N THR A 233 10.42 12.54 -19.69
CA THR A 233 9.32 11.72 -19.15
C THR A 233 8.30 12.57 -18.37
N VAL A 234 8.75 13.63 -17.71
CA VAL A 234 8.00 14.50 -16.81
C VAL A 234 7.71 15.80 -17.55
N ASP A 235 6.44 16.01 -17.87
CA ASP A 235 5.95 17.25 -18.48
C ASP A 235 5.45 18.21 -17.39
N LEU A 236 6.29 19.17 -17.02
CA LEU A 236 5.93 20.21 -16.05
C LEU A 236 5.05 21.32 -16.63
N SER A 237 4.77 21.29 -17.95
CA SER A 237 3.92 22.26 -18.63
C SER A 237 2.44 21.85 -18.67
N ASP A 238 2.16 20.57 -18.41
CA ASP A 238 0.80 20.01 -18.33
C ASP A 238 0.52 19.45 -16.92
N PRO A 239 0.48 20.31 -15.88
CA PRO A 239 0.20 19.85 -14.53
C PRO A 239 -1.23 19.35 -14.43
N VAL A 240 -1.41 18.14 -13.90
CA VAL A 240 -2.72 17.64 -13.49
C VAL A 240 -3.06 18.27 -12.14
N ASP A 241 -4.08 19.13 -12.13
CA ASP A 241 -4.55 19.74 -10.90
C ASP A 241 -5.23 18.68 -10.01
N GLY A 242 -4.72 18.52 -8.80
CA GLY A 242 -5.30 17.65 -7.77
C GLY A 242 -6.53 18.25 -7.08
N VAL A 243 -7.02 19.42 -7.52
CA VAL A 243 -8.22 20.04 -6.94
C VAL A 243 -9.39 19.04 -6.96
N PRO A 244 -9.97 18.71 -5.80
CA PRO A 244 -11.09 17.80 -5.68
C PRO A 244 -12.35 18.51 -6.17
N SER A 245 -12.53 18.60 -7.48
CA SER A 245 -13.87 18.82 -8.03
C SER A 245 -14.69 17.55 -7.78
N GLU A 246 -15.84 17.73 -7.11
CA GLU A 246 -16.87 16.74 -6.78
C GLU A 246 -16.42 15.26 -6.86
N GLY A 247 -15.68 14.80 -5.84
CA GLY A 247 -15.56 13.36 -5.56
C GLY A 247 -14.34 12.62 -6.10
N MET A 248 -13.30 13.28 -6.63
CA MET A 248 -12.05 12.57 -6.96
C MET A 248 -11.12 12.43 -5.75
N ILE A 249 -10.94 11.19 -5.30
CA ILE A 249 -9.62 10.62 -5.02
C ILE A 249 -8.91 10.62 -6.38
N ALA A 250 -7.74 11.25 -6.51
CA ALA A 250 -7.04 11.51 -7.77
C ALA A 250 -7.30 10.42 -8.83
N GLY A 251 -7.87 10.80 -9.98
CA GLY A 251 -8.09 9.87 -11.08
C GLY A 251 -6.76 9.38 -11.62
N VAL A 252 -6.25 8.27 -11.10
CA VAL A 252 -5.02 7.65 -11.58
C VAL A 252 -5.33 6.98 -12.91
N SER A 253 -4.70 7.43 -13.99
CA SER A 253 -4.71 6.69 -15.25
C SER A 253 -3.90 5.41 -15.07
N VAL A 254 -4.60 4.28 -14.99
CA VAL A 254 -3.94 2.98 -15.02
C VAL A 254 -3.46 2.73 -16.44
N GLU A 255 -2.17 2.98 -16.69
CA GLU A 255 -1.51 2.71 -17.97
C GLU A 255 -1.49 1.20 -18.28
N ASP A 256 -1.38 0.36 -17.24
CA ASP A 256 -1.39 -1.09 -17.38
C ASP A 256 -1.97 -1.79 -16.14
N SER A 257 -3.23 -2.24 -16.25
CA SER A 257 -3.91 -3.03 -15.21
C SER A 257 -3.32 -4.43 -14.98
N SER A 258 -2.36 -4.83 -15.80
CA SER A 258 -1.59 -6.06 -15.59
C SER A 258 -0.39 -5.84 -14.68
N HIS A 259 0.03 -4.59 -14.45
CA HIS A 259 1.06 -4.26 -13.48
C HIS A 259 0.52 -4.47 -12.05
N PRO A 260 1.32 -4.96 -11.08
CA PRO A 260 0.86 -5.13 -9.70
C PRO A 260 0.42 -3.87 -8.98
N LEU A 261 0.80 -2.71 -9.53
CA LEU A 261 0.48 -1.38 -9.01
C LEU A 261 -0.53 -0.62 -9.91
N GLY A 262 -1.14 -1.28 -10.90
CA GLY A 262 -2.12 -0.71 -11.84
C GLY A 262 -3.44 -1.48 -11.88
#